data_AF-A0A3B8ZJZ5-F1
#
_entry.id   AF-A0A3B8ZJZ5-F1
#
_cell.length_a   1.000
_cell.length_b   1.000
_cell.length_c   1.000
_cell.angle_alpha   90.00
_cell.angle_beta   90.00
_cell.angle_gamma   90.00
#
_symmetry.space_group_name_H-M   'P 1'
#
loop_
_entity.id
_entity.type
_entity.pdbx_description
1 polymer ?
#
loop_
_entity_poly.entity_id
_entity_poly.type
_entity_poly.pdbx_seq_one_letter_code
_entity_poly.pdbx_strand_id
1 'polypeptide(L)' 'MIDDVIEEPLGGAHRDHHKMAARMKSYLVSALRNLTSQPLDDLIQQRYEKFRRMGVYLEDSVVSGAGHS' A
#
# COMPACT_ATOMS: atom_id res chain seq x y z
N MET A 1 -5.01 2.26 3.01
CA MET A 1 -4.31 1.99 1.73
C MET A 1 -3.96 0.52 1.68
N ILE A 2 -4.17 -0.12 0.53
CA ILE A 2 -3.81 -1.51 0.24
C ILE A 2 -3.17 -1.54 -1.15
N ASP A 3 -2.22 -2.45 -1.39
CA ASP A 3 -1.48 -2.51 -2.66
C ASP A 3 -2.19 -3.31 -3.74
N ASP A 4 -2.93 -4.35 -3.34
CA ASP A 4 -3.63 -5.24 -4.24
C ASP A 4 -4.81 -5.92 -3.54
N VAL A 5 -5.74 -6.45 -4.33
CA VAL A 5 -6.91 -7.21 -3.88
C VAL A 5 -6.85 -8.59 -4.52
N ILE A 6 -6.71 -9.63 -3.70
CA ILE A 6 -6.76 -11.02 -4.19
C ILE A 6 -8.22 -11.44 -4.35
N GLU A 7 -8.62 -11.80 -5.57
CA GLU A 7 -9.97 -12.25 -5.87
C GLU A 7 -10.33 -13.54 -5.11
N GLU A 8 -11.56 -13.59 -4.58
CA GLU A 8 -12.10 -14.80 -3.97
C GLU A 8 -12.45 -15.87 -5.02
N PRO A 9 -12.40 -17.17 -4.67
CA PRO A 9 -12.97 -18.24 -5.47
C PRO A 9 -14.47 -18.03 -5.74
N LEU A 10 -14.99 -18.67 -6.78
CA LEU A 10 -16.43 -18.67 -7.07
C LEU A 10 -17.20 -19.24 -5.87
N GLY A 11 -18.18 -18.47 -5.37
CA GLY A 11 -18.94 -18.80 -4.16
C GLY A 11 -18.30 -18.33 -2.85
N GLY A 12 -17.12 -17.72 -2.90
CA GLY A 12 -16.45 -17.08 -1.78
C GLY A 12 -15.35 -17.92 -1.15
N ALA A 13 -14.42 -17.23 -0.48
CA ALA A 13 -13.25 -17.86 0.15
C ALA A 13 -13.64 -18.99 1.12
N HIS A 14 -14.75 -18.84 1.83
CA HIS A 14 -15.23 -19.82 2.80
C HIS A 14 -15.65 -21.17 2.21
N ARG A 15 -16.00 -21.20 0.91
CA ARG A 15 -16.44 -22.42 0.22
C ARG A 15 -15.29 -23.21 -0.39
N ASP A 16 -14.18 -22.54 -0.68
CA ASP A 16 -12.98 -23.16 -1.25
C ASP A 16 -11.72 -22.54 -0.65
N HIS A 17 -11.51 -22.83 0.64
CA HIS A 17 -10.34 -22.36 1.39
C HIS A 17 -9.02 -22.82 0.76
N HIS A 18 -8.98 -24.00 0.13
CA HIS A 18 -7.78 -24.52 -0.51
C HIS A 18 -7.37 -23.66 -1.72
N LYS A 19 -8.33 -23.30 -2.58
CA LYS A 19 -8.06 -22.41 -3.71
C LYS A 19 -7.71 -21.00 -3.25
N MET A 20 -8.37 -20.49 -2.21
CA MET A 20 -8.02 -19.18 -1.65
C MET A 20 -6.59 -19.19 -1.08
N ALA A 21 -6.22 -20.22 -0.32
CA ALA A 21 -4.87 -20.37 0.22
C ALA A 21 -3.81 -20.48 -0.88
N ALA A 22 -4.10 -21.20 -1.97
CA ALA A 22 -3.20 -21.29 -3.11
C ALA A 22 -2.98 -19.93 -3.79
N ARG A 23 -4.04 -19.14 -4.00
CA ARG A 23 -3.95 -17.77 -4.53
C ARG A 23 -3.12 -16.88 -3.62
N MET A 24 -3.41 -16.89 -2.32
CA MET A 24 -2.67 -16.11 -1.32
C MET A 24 -1.19 -16.49 -1.29
N LYS A 25 -0.87 -17.79 -1.28
CA LYS A 25 0.51 -18.28 -1.31
C LYS A 25 1.25 -17.77 -2.56
N SER A 26 0.63 -17.86 -3.73
CA SER A 26 1.23 -17.39 -4.99
C SER A 26 1.55 -15.90 -4.92
N TYR A 27 0.59 -15.10 -4.46
CA TYR A 27 0.77 -13.65 -4.31
C TYR A 27 1.88 -13.31 -3.32
N LEU A 28 1.85 -13.87 -2.10
CA LEU A 28 2.83 -13.60 -1.05
C LEU A 28 4.25 -14.00 -1.47
N VAL A 29 4.42 -15.15 -2.12
CA VAL A 29 5.73 -15.58 -2.62
C VAL A 29 6.27 -14.62 -3.68
N SER A 30 5.41 -14.18 -4.61
CA SER A 30 5.81 -13.20 -5.63
C SER A 30 6.16 -11.84 -5.02
N ALA A 31 5.31 -11.33 -4.12
CA ALA A 31 5.54 -10.06 -3.44
C ALA A 31 6.83 -10.08 -2.63
N LEU A 32 7.07 -11.16 -1.87
CA LEU A 32 8.29 -11.31 -1.08
C LEU A 32 9.52 -11.36 -1.98
N ARG A 33 9.50 -12.14 -3.06
CA ARG A 33 10.60 -12.19 -4.04
C ARG A 33 10.93 -10.79 -4.57
N ASN A 34 9.92 -10.04 -5.01
CA ASN A 34 10.07 -8.70 -5.55
C ASN A 34 10.63 -7.69 -4.53
N LEU A 35 10.29 -7.84 -3.25
CA LEU A 35 10.82 -6.98 -2.18
C LEU A 35 12.26 -7.38 -1.83
N THR A 36 12.53 -8.67 -1.66
CA THR A 36 13.86 -9.16 -1.27
C THR A 36 14.92 -8.99 -2.35
N SER A 37 14.54 -8.78 -3.61
CA SER A 37 15.48 -8.48 -4.69
C SER A 37 15.97 -7.02 -4.71
N GLN A 38 15.38 -6.15 -3.88
CA GLN A 38 15.74 -4.73 -3.83
C GLN A 38 16.80 -4.45 -2.75
N PRO A 39 17.68 -3.45 -2.95
CA PRO A 39 18.57 -2.97 -1.90
C PRO A 39 17.80 -2.53 -0.65
N LEU A 40 18.39 -2.76 0.52
CA LEU A 40 17.76 -2.44 1.80
C LEU A 40 17.42 -0.95 1.93
N ASP A 41 18.32 -0.07 1.49
CA ASP A 41 18.12 1.38 1.57
C ASP A 41 16.92 1.82 0.71
N ASP A 42 16.75 1.23 -0.47
CA ASP A 42 15.61 1.49 -1.35
C ASP A 42 14.29 1.02 -0.71
N LEU A 43 14.28 -0.15 -0.06
CA LEU A 43 13.11 -0.65 0.65
C LEU A 43 12.67 0.27 1.79
N ILE A 44 13.63 0.84 2.52
CA ILE A 44 13.38 1.79 3.60
C ILE A 44 12.81 3.08 3.04
N GLN A 45 13.45 3.64 2.00
CA GLN A 45 13.02 4.88 1.36
C GLN A 45 11.61 4.75 0.77
N GLN A 46 11.33 3.69 0.02
CA GLN A 46 10.00 3.43 -0.55
C GLN A 46 8.92 3.30 0.52
N ARG A 47 9.24 2.63 1.64
CA ARG A 47 8.31 2.53 2.77
C ARG A 47 7.99 3.90 3.35
N TYR A 48 9.01 4.73 3.59
CA TYR A 48 8.82 6.07 4.11
C TYR A 48 7.94 6.93 3.19
N GLU A 49 8.27 6.96 1.90
CA GLU A 49 7.49 7.73 0.91
C GLU A 49 6.07 7.25 0.78
N LYS A 50 5.87 5.93 0.73
CA LYS A 50 4.55 5.31 0.63
C LYS A 50 3.65 5.82 1.74
N PHE A 51 4.12 5.81 2.99
CA PHE A 51 3.32 6.30 4.13
C PHE A 51 3.20 7.83 4.17
N ARG A 52 4.26 8.58 3.81
CA ARG A 52 4.21 10.05 3.78
C ARG A 52 3.19 10.61 2.79
N ARG A 53 3.00 9.90 1.67
CA ARG A 53 1.99 10.25 0.66
C ARG A 53 0.57 9.84 1.06
N MET A 54 0.39 9.12 2.18
CA MET A 54 -0.94 8.76 2.66
C MET A 54 -1.52 9.87 3.53
N GLY A 55 -2.70 10.36 3.15
CA GLY A 55 -3.41 11.43 3.84
C GLY A 55 -3.33 12.75 3.08
N VAL A 56 -4.41 13.53 3.15
CA VAL A 56 -4.46 14.89 2.59
C VAL A 56 -4.14 15.85 3.74
N TYR A 57 -3.01 16.55 3.65
CA TYR A 57 -2.76 17.68 4.53
C TYR A 57 -3.42 18.90 3.90
N LEU A 58 -4.54 19.34 4.47
CA LEU A 58 -5.08 20.66 4.16
C LEU A 58 -4.17 21.66 4.86
N GLU A 59 -3.19 22.22 4.15
CA GLU A 59 -2.56 23.45 4.61
C GLU A 59 -3.68 24.50 4.64
N ASP A 60 -4.08 24.89 5.85
CA ASP A 60 -4.89 26.09 6.01
C ASP A 60 -4.01 27.22 5.48
N SER A 61 -4.26 27.64 4.24
CA SER A 61 -3.53 28.73 3.61
C SER A 61 -3.81 29.95 4.47
N VAL A 62 -2.92 30.22 5.43
CA VAL A 62 -2.87 31.48 6.15
C VAL A 62 -2.48 32.50 5.10
N VAL A 63 -3.50 33.01 4.40
CA VAL A 63 -3.39 34.16 3.54
C VAL A 63 -2.88 35.27 4.44
N SER A 64 -1.61 35.62 4.22
CA SER A 64 -0.98 36.79 4.78
C SER A 64 -1.79 38.01 4.34
N GLY A 65 -2.62 38.50 5.26
CA GLY A 65 -3.30 39.79 5.18
C GLY A 65 -2.82 40.69 6.32
N ALA A 66 -1.52 40.75 6.57
CA ALA A 66 -0.94 41.77 7.44
C ALA A 66 -0.67 43.04 6.62
N GLY A 67 -1.51 44.06 6.83
CA GLY A 67 -1.15 45.48 6.69
C GLY A 67 -1.05 46.04 5.29
N HIS A 68 -2.05 46.84 4.90
CA HIS A 68 -1.83 48.20 4.42
C HIS A 68 -2.85 49.11 5.12
N SER A 69 -2.38 50.32 5.40
CA SER A 69 -2.91 51.41 6.24
C SER A 69 -4.42 51.66 6.22
#